data_AF-A0A8C4LEJ3-F1
#
_entry.id   AF-A0A8C4LEJ3-F1
#
_cell.length_a   1.000
_cell.length_b   1.000
_cell.length_c   1.000
_cell.angle_alpha   90.00
_cell.angle_beta   90.00
_cell.angle_gamma   90.00
#
_symmetry.space_group_name_H-M   'P 1'
#
loop_
_entity.id
_entity.type
_entity.pdbx_description
1 polymer ?
#
loop_
_entity_poly.entity_id
_entity_poly.type
_entity_poly.pdbx_seq_one_letter_code
_entity_poly.pdbx_strand_id
1 'polypeptide(L)' 'MDFRVRSDFVFWFLFWGDIAKEFYWKTPCPGPFLQYNFDVTKGKIFIEWMKGATTNICYNVLDRIVHEKKLGDKVAFYW' A
#
# COMPACT_ATOMS: atom_id res chain seq x y z
N MET A 1 17.41 15.44 -14.70
CA MET A 1 16.52 14.31 -14.35
C MET A 1 16.43 13.41 -15.57
N ASP A 2 16.87 12.15 -15.45
CA ASP A 2 17.00 11.18 -16.56
C ASP A 2 15.64 10.58 -16.93
N PHE A 3 15.38 10.45 -18.23
CA PHE A 3 14.13 9.95 -18.83
C PHE A 3 13.87 8.48 -18.50
N ARG A 4 14.93 7.69 -18.23
CA ARG A 4 14.83 6.26 -17.84
C ARG A 4 14.20 6.03 -16.47
N VAL A 5 14.38 6.96 -15.53
CA VAL A 5 13.77 6.84 -14.18
C VAL A 5 12.25 7.06 -14.24
N ARG A 6 11.74 7.79 -15.23
CA ARG A 6 10.29 8.05 -15.35
C ARG A 6 9.48 6.84 -15.82
N SER A 7 10.00 6.02 -16.75
CA SER A 7 9.27 4.84 -17.24
C SER A 7 9.14 3.77 -16.17
N ASP A 8 10.22 3.52 -15.43
CA ASP A 8 10.23 2.53 -14.35
C ASP A 8 9.32 2.97 -13.20
N PHE A 9 9.29 4.27 -12.90
CA PHE A 9 8.45 4.80 -11.83
C PHE A 9 6.95 4.67 -12.14
N VAL A 10 6.53 4.88 -13.39
CA VAL A 10 5.12 4.69 -13.80
C VAL A 10 4.74 3.22 -13.72
N PHE A 11 5.60 2.31 -14.18
CA PHE A 11 5.34 0.87 -14.06
C PHE A 11 5.23 0.43 -12.60
N TRP A 12 6.17 0.84 -11.75
CA TRP A 12 6.15 0.53 -10.32
C TRP A 12 4.91 1.10 -9.62
N PHE A 13 4.51 2.33 -9.94
CA PHE A 13 3.28 2.93 -9.41
C PHE A 13 2.03 2.12 -9.80
N LEU A 14 1.91 1.73 -11.07
CA LEU A 14 0.76 0.95 -11.54
C LEU A 14 0.73 -0.43 -10.88
N PHE A 15 1.88 -1.11 -10.81
CA PHE A 15 1.98 -2.43 -10.21
C PHE A 15 1.57 -2.43 -8.73
N TRP A 16 2.17 -1.58 -7.90
CA TRP A 16 1.81 -1.52 -6.49
C TRP A 16 0.44 -0.89 -6.24
N GLY A 17 0.02 0.02 -7.12
CA GLY A 17 -1.32 0.57 -7.11
C GLY A 17 -2.38 -0.50 -7.33
N ASP A 18 -2.14 -1.46 -8.22
CA ASP A 18 -3.04 -2.58 -8.48
C ASP A 18 -3.10 -3.55 -7.29
N ILE A 19 -1.95 -3.90 -6.70
CA ILE A 19 -1.91 -4.72 -5.48
C ILE A 19 -2.65 -4.02 -4.32
N ALA A 20 -2.48 -2.70 -4.16
CA ALA A 20 -3.14 -1.96 -3.10
C ALA A 20 -4.67 -2.00 -3.20
N LYS A 21 -5.25 -2.17 -4.39
CA LYS A 21 -6.69 -2.30 -4.61
C LYS A 21 -7.27 -3.61 -4.05
N GLU A 22 -6.44 -4.63 -3.83
CA GLU A 22 -6.88 -5.88 -3.21
C GLU A 22 -7.12 -5.75 -1.70
N PHE A 23 -6.68 -4.64 -1.09
CA PHE A 23 -6.86 -4.35 0.32
C PHE A 23 -8.05 -3.42 0.56
N TYR A 24 -8.68 -3.60 1.70
CA TYR A 24 -9.64 -2.64 2.22
C TYR A 24 -8.89 -1.40 2.74
N TRP A 25 -9.37 -0.23 2.35
CA TRP A 25 -8.90 1.07 2.82
C TRP A 25 -10.10 1.86 3.33
N LYS A 26 -10.04 2.31 4.59
CA LYS A 26 -11.07 3.18 5.16
C LYS A 26 -10.97 4.57 4.55
N THR A 27 -9.75 5.08 4.41
CA THR A 27 -9.46 6.29 3.64
C THR A 27 -8.46 5.90 2.55
N PRO A 28 -8.84 5.98 1.25
CA PRO A 28 -7.93 5.71 0.16
C PRO A 28 -6.81 6.77 0.10
N CYS A 29 -5.71 6.45 -0.59
CA CYS A 29 -4.55 7.34 -0.69
C CYS A 29 -4.93 8.67 -1.37
N PRO A 30 -4.86 9.82 -0.67
CA PRO A 30 -5.29 11.11 -1.21
C PRO A 30 -4.23 11.78 -2.10
N GLY A 31 -3.01 11.27 -2.12
CA GLY A 31 -1.86 11.90 -2.77
C GLY A 31 -0.92 10.90 -3.44
N PRO A 32 0.38 11.25 -3.58
CA PRO A 32 1.35 10.37 -4.22
C PRO A 32 1.47 9.03 -3.49
N PHE A 33 1.56 7.95 -4.24
CA PHE A 33 1.70 6.59 -3.68
C PHE A 33 2.99 6.41 -2.89
N LEU A 34 4.07 7.08 -3.31
CA LEU A 34 5.38 7.05 -2.66
C LEU A 34 6.01 8.44 -2.71
N GLN A 35 6.41 8.94 -1.56
CA GLN A 35 7.26 10.13 -1.42
C GLN A 35 8.51 9.74 -0.65
N TYR A 36 9.67 10.21 -1.09
CA TYR A 36 10.93 9.92 -0.42
C TYR A 36 11.93 11.04 -0.63
N ASN A 37 12.87 11.13 0.30
CA ASN A 37 14.11 11.86 0.15
C ASN A 37 15.25 11.01 0.71
N PHE A 38 16.20 10.62 -0.14
CA PHE A 38 17.45 9.96 0.25
C PHE A 38 18.67 10.88 0.15
N ASP A 39 18.47 12.13 -0.28
CA ASP A 39 19.53 13.10 -0.43
C ASP A 39 19.67 13.93 0.85
N VAL A 40 20.78 13.74 1.55
CA VAL A 40 21.09 14.41 2.83
C VAL A 40 21.23 15.93 2.67
N THR A 41 21.47 16.42 1.44
CA THR A 41 21.58 17.86 1.16
C THR A 41 20.21 18.53 1.01
N LYS A 42 19.15 17.76 0.76
CA LYS A 42 17.79 18.25 0.50
C LYS A 42 16.89 18.26 1.75
N GLY A 43 17.50 18.10 2.93
CA GLY A 43 16.82 18.09 4.21
C GLY A 43 16.66 16.68 4.77
N LYS A 44 15.59 16.46 5.55
CA LYS A 44 15.38 15.21 6.30
C LYS A 44 15.29 14.02 5.33
N ILE A 45 15.95 12.92 5.68
CA ILE A 45 15.79 11.63 5.00
C ILE A 45 14.44 11.02 5.41
N PHE A 46 13.63 10.64 4.44
CA PHE A 46 12.33 10.01 4.69
C PHE A 46 11.91 9.09 3.55
N ILE A 47 11.00 8.17 3.87
CA ILE A 47 10.24 7.37 2.93
C ILE A 47 8.83 7.23 3.48
N GLU A 48 7.83 7.58 2.68
CA GLU A 48 6.42 7.60 3.06
C GLU A 48 5.61 6.95 1.93
N TRP A 49 4.96 5.84 2.24
CA TRP A 49 4.05 5.15 1.33
C TRP A 49 2.61 5.50 1.67
N MET A 50 1.81 5.80 0.65
CA MET A 50 0.37 6.07 0.74
C MET A 50 0.00 7.05 1.88
N LYS A 51 0.78 8.13 2.02
CA LYS A 51 0.62 9.09 3.12
C LYS A 51 -0.82 9.62 3.19
N GLY A 52 -1.43 9.50 4.37
CA GLY A 52 -2.81 9.92 4.62
C GLY A 52 -3.86 8.84 4.32
N ALA A 53 -3.49 7.72 3.72
CA ALA A 53 -4.37 6.55 3.65
C ALA A 53 -4.54 5.94 5.05
N THR A 54 -5.74 5.42 5.35
CA THR A 54 -6.01 4.73 6.60
C THR A 54 -6.61 3.36 6.36
N THR A 55 -6.11 2.36 7.08
CA THR A 55 -6.61 0.99 7.04
C THR A 55 -6.39 0.31 8.39
N ASN A 56 -7.03 -0.82 8.59
CA ASN A 56 -6.80 -1.71 9.72
C ASN A 56 -6.27 -3.05 9.19
N ILE A 57 -5.13 -3.48 9.73
CA ILE A 57 -4.47 -4.72 9.30
C ILE A 57 -5.32 -5.94 9.67
N CYS A 58 -5.84 -6.01 10.90
CA CYS A 58 -6.71 -7.10 11.34
C CYS A 58 -7.96 -7.21 10.47
N TYR A 59 -8.57 -6.07 10.11
CA TYR A 59 -9.73 -6.07 9.21
C TYR A 59 -9.40 -6.72 7.86
N ASN A 60 -8.21 -6.44 7.31
CA ASN A 60 -7.77 -7.01 6.05
C ASN A 60 -7.42 -8.50 6.11
N VAL A 61 -6.94 -8.99 7.26
CA VAL A 61 -6.45 -10.36 7.40
C VAL A 61 -7.49 -11.28 8.03
N LEU A 62 -8.49 -10.75 8.73
CA LEU A 62 -9.48 -11.56 9.46
C LEU A 62 -10.91 -11.11 9.17
N ASP A 63 -11.31 -9.92 9.60
CA ASP A 63 -12.73 -9.51 9.62
C ASP A 63 -13.37 -9.62 8.23
N ARG A 64 -12.72 -9.09 7.18
CA ARG A 64 -13.25 -9.18 5.82
C ARG A 64 -13.27 -10.60 5.28
N ILE A 65 -12.34 -11.47 5.72
CA ILE A 65 -12.28 -12.86 5.29
C ILE A 65 -13.49 -13.63 5.85
N VAL A 66 -13.80 -13.40 7.13
CA VAL A 66 -14.95 -14.03 7.80
C VAL A 66 -16.26 -13.45 7.28
N HIS A 67 -16.41 -12.12 7.29
CA HIS A 67 -17.70 -11.47 7.08
C HIS A 67 -18.03 -11.19 5.61
N GLU A 68 -17.06 -10.75 4.81
CA GLU A 68 -17.30 -10.40 3.40
C GLU A 68 -17.08 -11.62 2.51
N LYS A 69 -15.97 -12.35 2.69
CA LYS A 69 -15.62 -13.53 1.88
C LYS A 69 -16.31 -14.82 2.34
N LYS A 70 -16.99 -14.81 3.50
CA LYS A 70 -17.72 -15.96 4.07
C LYS A 70 -16.86 -17.20 4.29
N LEU A 71 -15.60 -17.01 4.68
CA LEU A 71 -14.64 -18.09 4.93
C LEU A 71 -14.39 -18.33 6.43
N GLY A 72 -15.39 -18.10 7.28
CA GLY A 72 -15.27 -18.24 8.74
C GLY A 72 -14.92 -19.66 9.21
N ASP A 73 -15.40 -20.68 8.49
CA ASP A 73 -15.14 -22.09 8.82
C ASP A 73 -13.80 -22.60 8.27
N LYS A 74 -13.06 -21.76 7.54
CA LYS A 74 -11.76 -22.13 6.96
C LYS A 74 -10.68 -21.96 8.01
N VAL A 75 -9.93 -23.03 8.29
CA VAL A 75 -8.77 -22.97 9.19
C VAL A 75 -7.77 -21.93 8.66
N ALA A 76 -7.50 -20.92 9.49
CA ALA A 76 -6.58 -19.82 9.14
C ALA A 76 -5.11 -20.16 9.42
N PHE A 77 -4.84 -20.97 10.44
CA PHE A 77 -3.50 -21.31 10.89
C PHE A 77 -3.50 -22.68 11.57
N TYR A 78 -2.48 -23.49 11.28
CA TYR A 78 -2.17 -24.72 12.01
C TYR A 78 -0.97 -24.42 12.92
N TRP A 79 -1.09 -24.77 14.20
CA TRP A 79 -0.02 -24.60 15.19
C TRP A 79 0.92 -25.79 15.20
#